data_AF-A0A8J7NE92-F1
#
_entry.id   AF-A0A8J7NE92-F1
#
_cell.length_a   1.000
_cell.length_b   1.000
_cell.length_c   1.000
_cell.angle_alpha   90.00
_cell.angle_beta   90.00
_cell.angle_gamma   90.00
#
_symmetry.space_group_name_H-M   'P 1'
#
loop_
_entity.id
_entity.type
_entity.pdbx_description
1 polymer ?
#
loop_
_entity_poly.entity_id
_entity_poly.type
_entity_poly.pdbx_seq_one_letter_code
_entity_poly.pdbx_strand_id
1 'polypeptide(L)'
;METLLWILAVTFIDGLVALVGMFTIMVSERTLKKIIGILVAFAAGTMIGGGLLHLLAKSLEALEVDTALLLFIAGFSIFFLVERLLHWHHCHDSDCKVHGYSYLILFGDGIHNFIDGLVIAAAFLTNIQLGLVTSILIIGHEIPQEIGDFAVLLHGGMKKR
;
A
#
# COMPACT_ATOMS: atom_id res chain seq x y z
N MET A 1 29.55 0.38 7.05
CA MET A 1 29.55 -0.08 5.64
C MET A 1 28.63 -1.27 5.48
N GLU A 2 28.72 -2.29 6.35
CA GLU A 2 27.79 -3.42 6.41
C GLU A 2 26.30 -3.03 6.48
N THR A 3 25.91 -2.15 7.42
CA THR A 3 24.49 -1.78 7.59
C THR A 3 23.87 -1.13 6.37
N LEU A 4 24.62 -0.28 5.66
CA LEU A 4 24.12 0.37 4.45
C LEU A 4 23.89 -0.65 3.33
N LEU A 5 24.77 -1.63 3.18
CA LEU A 5 24.59 -2.71 2.20
C LEU A 5 23.36 -3.56 2.53
N TRP A 6 23.12 -3.86 3.82
CA TRP A 6 21.89 -4.54 4.25
C TRP A 6 20.63 -3.74 3.91
N ILE A 7 20.61 -2.45 4.22
CA ILE A 7 19.47 -1.59 3.91
C ILE A 7 19.20 -1.61 2.40
N LEU A 8 20.22 -1.30 1.58
CA LEU A 8 20.06 -1.24 0.13
C LEU A 8 19.63 -2.58 -0.48
N ALA A 9 20.22 -3.69 -0.02
CA ALA A 9 19.89 -5.02 -0.52
C ALA A 9 18.45 -5.39 -0.16
N VAL A 10 18.02 -5.14 1.07
CA VAL A 10 16.69 -5.53 1.52
C VAL A 10 15.61 -4.64 0.92
N THR A 11 15.79 -3.32 0.89
CA THR A 11 14.81 -2.42 0.21
C THR A 11 14.72 -2.70 -1.29
N PHE A 12 15.81 -3.17 -1.92
CA PHE A 12 15.76 -3.61 -3.32
C PHE A 12 14.95 -4.90 -3.48
N ILE A 13 15.12 -5.86 -2.57
CA ILE A 13 14.32 -7.09 -2.56
C ILE A 13 12.84 -6.78 -2.34
N ASP A 14 12.54 -5.89 -1.40
CA ASP A 14 11.20 -5.36 -1.10
C ASP A 14 10.54 -4.81 -2.38
N GLY A 15 11.23 -3.89 -3.07
CA GLY A 15 10.74 -3.36 -4.34
C GLY A 15 10.61 -4.41 -5.48
N LEU A 16 11.31 -5.54 -5.42
CA LEU A 16 11.06 -6.67 -6.33
C LEU A 16 9.84 -7.50 -5.90
N VAL A 17 9.54 -7.56 -4.61
CA VAL A 17 8.32 -8.18 -4.07
C VAL A 17 7.10 -7.38 -4.48
N ALA A 18 7.18 -6.05 -4.55
CA ALA A 18 6.11 -5.20 -5.10
C ALA A 18 5.64 -5.66 -6.50
N LEU A 19 6.54 -6.25 -7.30
CA LEU A 19 6.21 -6.79 -8.61
C LEU A 19 5.37 -8.07 -8.58
N VAL A 20 5.12 -8.68 -7.41
CA VAL A 20 4.29 -9.88 -7.26
C VAL A 20 2.85 -9.64 -7.72
N GLY A 21 2.37 -8.39 -7.70
CA GLY A 21 1.10 -8.00 -8.31
C GLY A 21 0.98 -8.43 -9.77
N MET A 22 2.09 -8.52 -10.52
CA MET A 22 2.11 -9.02 -11.91
C MET A 22 1.61 -10.46 -12.06
N PHE A 23 1.67 -11.30 -11.02
CA PHE A 23 1.11 -12.66 -11.09
C PHE A 23 -0.39 -12.64 -11.41
N THR A 24 -1.12 -11.57 -11.06
CA THR A 24 -2.53 -11.40 -11.42
C THR A 24 -2.74 -11.25 -12.95
N ILE A 25 -1.71 -10.83 -13.70
CA ILE A 25 -1.72 -10.82 -15.17
C ILE A 25 -1.78 -12.25 -15.71
N MET A 26 -1.01 -13.17 -15.10
CA MET A 26 -0.93 -14.58 -15.48
C MET A 26 -2.23 -15.35 -15.16
N VAL A 27 -3.08 -14.83 -14.27
CA VAL A 27 -4.39 -15.41 -13.96
C VAL A 27 -5.37 -15.15 -15.12
N SER A 28 -6.03 -16.20 -15.58
CA SER A 28 -7.04 -16.11 -16.65
C SER A 28 -8.15 -15.11 -16.28
N GLU A 29 -8.67 -14.36 -17.26
CA GLU A 29 -9.75 -13.38 -17.00
C GLU A 29 -10.98 -14.02 -16.34
N ARG A 30 -11.30 -15.27 -16.70
CA ARG A 30 -12.42 -16.03 -16.11
C ARG A 30 -12.19 -16.31 -14.63
N THR A 31 -10.97 -16.69 -14.24
CA THR A 31 -10.62 -16.92 -12.84
C THR A 31 -10.57 -15.60 -12.09
N LEU A 32 -9.92 -14.58 -12.67
CA LEU A 32 -9.79 -13.27 -12.06
C LEU A 32 -11.16 -12.67 -11.74
N LYS A 33 -12.11 -12.67 -12.67
CA LYS A 33 -13.48 -12.18 -12.41
C LYS A 33 -14.20 -12.90 -11.26
N LYS A 34 -13.86 -14.16 -10.98
CA LYS A 34 -14.44 -14.93 -9.86
C LYS A 34 -13.79 -14.58 -8.52
N ILE A 35 -12.49 -14.30 -8.51
CA ILE A 35 -11.72 -14.09 -7.27
C ILE A 35 -11.49 -12.60 -6.95
N ILE A 36 -11.69 -11.69 -7.90
CA ILE A 36 -11.39 -10.26 -7.76
C ILE A 36 -12.09 -9.65 -6.54
N GLY A 37 -13.36 -10.00 -6.30
CA GLY A 37 -14.09 -9.51 -5.12
C GLY A 37 -13.49 -9.99 -3.79
N ILE A 38 -12.96 -11.22 -3.76
CA ILE A 38 -12.27 -11.77 -2.58
C ILE A 38 -10.93 -11.06 -2.38
N LEU A 39 -10.18 -10.82 -3.46
CA LEU A 39 -8.91 -10.11 -3.40
C LEU A 39 -9.09 -8.66 -2.94
N VAL A 40 -10.12 -7.96 -3.46
CA VAL A 40 -10.45 -6.60 -3.04
C VAL A 40 -10.88 -6.57 -1.57
N ALA A 41 -11.71 -7.52 -1.12
CA ALA A 41 -12.11 -7.60 0.29
C ALA A 41 -10.92 -7.91 1.21
N PHE A 42 -10.01 -8.77 0.77
CA PHE A 42 -8.78 -9.08 1.49
C PHE A 42 -7.88 -7.85 1.60
N ALA A 43 -7.64 -7.14 0.49
CA ALA A 43 -6.83 -5.91 0.45
C ALA A 43 -7.42 -4.81 1.34
N ALA A 44 -8.72 -4.54 1.21
CA ALA A 44 -9.41 -3.58 2.07
C ALA A 44 -9.30 -3.98 3.55
N GLY A 45 -9.46 -5.27 3.86
CA GLY A 45 -9.35 -5.80 5.21
C GLY A 45 -7.94 -5.65 5.80
N THR A 46 -6.89 -5.99 5.06
CA THR A 46 -5.50 -5.87 5.52
C THR A 46 -5.10 -4.41 5.71
N MET A 47 -5.50 -3.51 4.80
CA MET A 47 -5.22 -2.08 4.90
C MET A 47 -5.96 -1.40 6.07
N ILE A 48 -7.27 -1.64 6.20
CA ILE A 48 -8.06 -1.09 7.32
C ILE A 48 -7.56 -1.69 8.65
N GLY A 49 -7.28 -3.00 8.68
CA GLY A 49 -6.76 -3.70 9.85
C GLY A 49 -5.40 -3.16 10.29
N GLY A 50 -4.44 -3.05 9.36
CA GLY A 50 -3.10 -2.50 9.63
C GLY A 50 -3.15 -1.05 10.11
N GLY A 51 -3.94 -0.21 9.43
CA GLY A 51 -4.11 1.19 9.81
C GLY A 51 -4.76 1.38 11.19
N LEU A 52 -5.92 0.76 11.42
CA LEU A 52 -6.71 1.01 12.64
C LEU A 52 -6.29 0.16 13.84
N LEU A 53 -6.04 -1.13 13.64
CA LEU A 53 -5.78 -2.05 14.77
C LEU A 53 -4.31 -2.05 15.17
N HIS A 54 -3.40 -1.75 14.25
CA HIS A 54 -1.97 -1.76 14.52
C HIS A 54 -1.38 -0.36 14.64
N LEU A 55 -1.39 0.43 13.57
CA LEU A 55 -0.71 1.73 13.54
C LEU A 55 -1.37 2.76 14.45
N LEU A 56 -2.69 2.89 14.41
CA LEU A 56 -3.42 3.81 15.29
C LEU A 56 -3.29 3.39 16.76
N ALA A 57 -3.45 2.10 17.07
CA ALA A 57 -3.27 1.59 18.43
C ALA A 57 -1.86 1.88 18.96
N LYS A 58 -0.81 1.66 18.14
CA LYS A 58 0.57 1.97 18.52
C LYS A 58 0.81 3.47 18.70
N SER A 59 0.19 4.29 17.88
CA SER A 59 0.27 5.75 17.99
C SER A 59 -0.34 6.26 19.28
N LEU A 60 -1.43 5.65 19.76
CA LEU A 60 -2.05 5.97 21.05
C LEU A 60 -1.20 5.56 22.26
N GLU A 61 -0.32 4.57 22.12
CA GLU A 61 0.67 4.21 23.15
C GLU A 61 1.89 5.14 23.14
N ALA A 62 2.25 5.70 21.97
CA ALA A 62 3.47 6.46 21.76
C ALA A 62 3.29 7.98 21.89
N LEU A 63 2.08 8.49 21.66
CA LEU A 63 1.74 9.92 21.66
C LEU A 63 0.57 10.20 22.61
N GLU A 64 0.35 11.47 22.95
CA GLU A 64 -0.88 11.88 23.63
C GLU A 64 -2.10 11.57 22.76
N VAL A 65 -3.19 11.10 23.39
CA VAL A 65 -4.42 10.66 22.72
C VAL A 65 -4.95 11.74 21.76
N ASP A 66 -5.00 12.99 22.22
CA ASP A 66 -5.50 14.11 21.41
C ASP A 66 -4.63 14.35 20.17
N THR A 67 -3.31 14.23 20.31
CA THR A 67 -2.36 14.39 19.20
C THR A 67 -2.50 13.27 18.18
N ALA A 68 -2.56 12.01 18.64
CA ALA A 68 -2.71 10.84 17.77
C ALA A 68 -4.02 10.90 16.97
N LEU A 69 -5.14 11.25 17.62
CA LEU A 69 -6.43 11.39 16.96
C LEU A 69 -6.46 12.57 15.99
N LEU A 70 -5.83 13.70 16.34
CA LEU A 70 -5.73 14.85 15.44
C LEU A 70 -4.94 14.52 14.18
N LEU A 71 -3.80 13.82 14.30
CA LEU A 71 -3.01 13.37 13.16
C LEU A 71 -3.77 12.37 12.28
N PHE A 72 -4.52 11.45 12.89
CA PHE A 72 -5.39 10.53 12.16
C PHE A 72 -6.46 11.27 11.35
N ILE A 73 -7.18 12.21 11.98
CA ILE A 73 -8.23 13.01 11.30
C ILE A 73 -7.62 13.88 10.20
N ALA A 74 -6.47 14.49 10.45
CA ALA A 74 -5.75 15.29 9.46
C ALA A 74 -5.35 14.44 8.25
N GLY A 75 -4.75 13.27 8.48
CA GLY A 75 -4.39 12.31 7.43
C GLY A 75 -5.60 11.89 6.60
N PHE A 76 -6.69 11.48 7.25
CA PHE A 76 -7.94 11.13 6.57
C PHE A 76 -8.50 12.29 5.74
N SER A 77 -8.51 13.50 6.30
CA SER A 77 -9.02 14.70 5.61
C SER A 77 -8.17 15.08 4.40
N ILE A 78 -6.84 14.91 4.49
CA ILE A 78 -5.91 15.13 3.37
C ILE A 78 -6.17 14.12 2.26
N PHE A 79 -6.23 12.82 2.57
CA PHE A 79 -6.52 11.79 1.57
C PHE A 79 -7.89 11.98 0.92
N PHE A 80 -8.91 12.36 1.70
CA PHE A 80 -10.23 12.69 1.18
C PHE A 80 -10.20 13.91 0.24
N LEU A 81 -9.41 14.93 0.56
CA LEU A 81 -9.24 16.09 -0.33
C LEU A 81 -8.52 15.71 -1.62
N VAL A 82 -7.47 14.89 -1.54
CA VAL A 82 -6.74 14.37 -2.71
C VAL A 82 -7.68 13.56 -3.60
N GLU A 83 -8.51 12.68 -3.03
CA GLU A 83 -9.53 11.92 -3.76
C GLU A 83 -10.49 12.87 -4.51
N ARG A 84 -11.00 13.91 -3.84
CA ARG A 84 -11.92 14.88 -4.45
C ARG A 84 -11.27 15.68 -5.58
N LEU A 85 -10.01 16.06 -5.43
CA LEU A 85 -9.26 16.76 -6.48
C LEU A 85 -9.04 15.87 -7.72
N LEU A 86 -8.66 14.61 -7.50
CA LEU A 86 -8.46 13.63 -8.59
C LEU A 86 -9.77 13.31 -9.32
N HIS A 87 -10.89 13.21 -8.59
CA HIS A 87 -12.20 12.98 -9.19
C HIS A 87 -12.71 14.19 -10.01
N TRP A 88 -12.38 15.41 -9.59
CA TRP A 88 -12.82 16.63 -10.30
C TRP A 88 -12.13 16.76 -11.66
N HIS A 89 -10.83 16.49 -11.77
CA HIS A 89 -10.07 16.80 -12.99
C HIS A 89 -10.26 15.84 -14.18
N HIS A 90 -10.83 14.62 -13.99
CA HIS A 90 -10.67 13.56 -14.99
C HIS A 90 -11.90 13.11 -15.79
N CYS A 91 -13.10 13.67 -15.60
CA CYS A 91 -14.25 13.36 -16.47
C CYS A 91 -14.92 14.62 -17.03
N HIS A 92 -14.45 15.06 -18.19
CA HIS A 92 -15.13 16.04 -19.04
C HIS A 92 -15.76 15.42 -20.30
N ASP A 93 -15.57 14.11 -20.53
CA ASP A 93 -16.12 13.39 -21.69
C ASP A 93 -16.82 12.08 -21.27
N SER A 94 -17.83 11.69 -22.03
CA SER A 94 -18.78 10.61 -21.72
C SER A 94 -18.23 9.18 -21.75
N ASP A 95 -16.91 8.98 -21.83
CA ASP A 95 -16.26 7.66 -21.97
C ASP A 95 -15.00 7.57 -21.09
N CYS A 96 -15.18 7.72 -19.76
CA CYS A 96 -14.11 7.53 -18.78
C CYS A 96 -13.76 6.04 -18.65
N LYS A 97 -12.70 5.60 -19.37
CA LYS A 97 -12.26 4.19 -19.44
C LYS A 97 -11.51 3.69 -18.20
N VAL A 98 -11.01 4.58 -17.34
CA VAL A 98 -10.33 4.25 -16.09
C VAL A 98 -10.90 5.12 -14.97
N HIS A 99 -11.28 4.52 -13.85
CA HIS A 99 -11.84 5.24 -12.72
C HIS A 99 -10.74 5.97 -11.93
N GLY A 100 -11.03 7.19 -11.44
CA GLY A 100 -10.06 8.03 -10.73
C GLY A 100 -9.42 7.38 -9.50
N TYR A 101 -10.11 6.46 -8.83
CA TYR A 101 -9.57 5.72 -7.69
C TYR A 101 -8.36 4.84 -8.07
N SER A 102 -8.21 4.42 -9.33
CA SER A 102 -7.03 3.65 -9.77
C SER A 102 -5.73 4.46 -9.65
N TYR A 103 -5.78 5.76 -9.93
CA TYR A 103 -4.61 6.64 -9.76
C TYR A 103 -4.34 6.96 -8.29
N LEU A 104 -5.39 7.08 -7.48
CA LEU A 104 -5.26 7.28 -6.04
C LEU A 104 -4.57 6.08 -5.37
N ILE A 105 -4.91 4.86 -5.81
CA ILE A 105 -4.26 3.62 -5.33
C ILE A 105 -2.79 3.62 -5.68
N LEU A 106 -2.42 3.86 -6.95
CA LEU A 106 -1.00 3.93 -7.35
C LEU A 106 -0.20 4.98 -6.56
N PHE A 107 -0.81 6.15 -6.31
CA PHE A 107 -0.16 7.20 -5.53
C PHE A 107 -0.03 6.83 -4.05
N GLY A 108 -1.09 6.29 -3.45
CA GLY A 108 -1.09 5.85 -2.06
C GLY A 108 -0.11 4.72 -1.81
N ASP A 109 -0.08 3.75 -2.71
CA ASP A 109 0.86 2.62 -2.71
C ASP A 109 2.31 3.09 -2.82
N GLY A 110 2.60 4.03 -3.73
CA GLY A 110 3.94 4.63 -3.81
C GLY A 110 4.39 5.34 -2.53
N ILE A 111 3.48 6.00 -1.80
CA ILE A 111 3.78 6.59 -0.48
C ILE A 111 3.98 5.49 0.57
N HIS A 112 3.17 4.43 0.54
CA HIS A 112 3.27 3.30 1.46
C HIS A 112 4.63 2.62 1.35
N ASN A 113 5.03 2.24 0.13
CA ASN A 113 6.29 1.55 -0.15
C ASN A 113 7.50 2.44 0.22
N PHE A 114 7.37 3.77 0.06
CA PHE A 114 8.39 4.70 0.54
C PHE A 114 8.50 4.71 2.07
N ILE A 115 7.37 4.74 2.79
CA ILE A 115 7.35 4.70 4.26
C ILE A 115 7.92 3.38 4.78
N ASP A 116 7.57 2.25 4.15
CA ASP A 116 8.11 0.94 4.50
C ASP A 116 9.62 0.89 4.34
N GLY A 117 10.15 1.41 3.23
CA GLY A 117 11.60 1.56 3.06
C GLY A 117 12.27 2.38 4.16
N LEU A 118 11.63 3.46 4.63
CA LEU A 118 12.12 4.25 5.77
C LEU A 118 12.09 3.46 7.08
N VAL A 119 11.04 2.67 7.32
CA VAL A 119 10.90 1.82 8.50
C VAL A 119 11.95 0.71 8.52
N ILE A 120 12.20 0.05 7.38
CA ILE A 120 13.29 -0.93 7.21
C ILE A 120 14.63 -0.28 7.54
N ALA A 121 14.91 0.89 6.96
CA ALA A 121 16.15 1.62 7.20
C ALA A 121 16.33 1.97 8.68
N ALA A 122 15.30 2.52 9.33
CA ALA A 122 15.33 2.86 10.75
C ALA A 122 15.57 1.63 11.66
N ALA A 123 14.97 0.48 11.32
CA ALA A 123 15.16 -0.77 12.04
C ALA A 123 16.62 -1.27 11.95
N PHE A 124 17.23 -1.26 10.76
CA PHE A 124 18.64 -1.64 10.57
C PHE A 124 19.62 -0.68 11.25
N LEU A 125 19.29 0.61 11.32
CA LEU A 125 20.08 1.59 12.08
C LEU A 125 20.05 1.31 13.59
N THR A 126 18.98 0.66 14.09
CA THR A 126 18.87 0.26 15.49
C THR A 126 19.68 -1.01 15.76
N ASN A 127 19.42 -2.11 15.02
CA ASN A 127 20.28 -3.29 14.96
C ASN A 127 19.89 -4.22 13.80
N ILE A 128 20.82 -5.10 13.38
CA ILE A 128 20.61 -6.00 12.23
C ILE A 128 19.45 -6.98 12.45
N GLN A 129 19.30 -7.54 13.65
CA GLN A 129 18.25 -8.52 13.93
C GLN A 129 16.85 -7.91 13.83
N LEU A 130 16.67 -6.69 14.35
CA LEU A 130 15.43 -5.93 14.22
C LEU A 130 15.17 -5.57 12.76
N GLY A 131 16.19 -5.09 12.03
CA GLY A 131 16.10 -4.84 10.60
C GLY A 131 15.58 -6.05 9.81
N LEU A 132 16.15 -7.24 10.05
CA LEU A 132 15.71 -8.48 9.39
C LEU A 132 14.27 -8.85 9.74
N VAL A 133 13.89 -8.79 11.02
CA VAL A 133 12.52 -9.13 11.47
C VAL A 133 11.51 -8.14 10.87
N THR A 134 11.79 -6.85 10.94
CA THR A 134 10.94 -5.80 10.36
C THR A 134 10.75 -5.99 8.86
N SER A 135 11.83 -6.31 8.15
CA SER A 135 11.77 -6.54 6.70
C SER A 135 10.91 -7.75 6.32
N ILE A 136 11.03 -8.86 7.07
CA ILE A 136 10.19 -10.05 6.85
C ILE A 136 8.71 -9.72 7.09
N LEU A 137 8.42 -8.91 8.11
CA LEU A 137 7.05 -8.48 8.41
C LEU A 137 6.48 -7.56 7.33
N ILE A 138 7.31 -6.67 6.77
CA ILE A 138 6.93 -5.76 5.67
C ILE A 138 6.63 -6.54 4.40
N ILE A 139 7.59 -7.32 3.91
CA ILE A 139 7.42 -8.24 2.77
C ILE A 139 6.17 -9.12 2.95
N GLY A 140 5.93 -9.58 4.18
CA GLY A 140 4.78 -10.42 4.51
C GLY A 140 3.42 -9.78 4.26
N HIS A 141 3.29 -8.45 4.42
CA HIS A 141 2.04 -7.74 4.14
C HIS A 141 2.02 -7.03 2.78
N GLU A 142 3.17 -6.76 2.19
CA GLU A 142 3.29 -6.19 0.85
C GLU A 142 2.79 -7.15 -0.24
N ILE A 143 3.06 -8.47 -0.11
CA ILE A 143 2.55 -9.47 -1.07
C ILE A 143 1.00 -9.45 -1.16
N PRO A 144 0.26 -9.57 -0.04
CA PRO A 144 -1.18 -9.33 0.02
C PRO A 144 -1.65 -8.02 -0.61
N GLN A 145 -1.01 -6.92 -0.25
CA GLN A 145 -1.38 -5.57 -0.64
C GLN A 145 -1.27 -5.40 -2.16
N GLU A 146 -0.13 -5.76 -2.73
CA GLU A 146 0.17 -5.58 -4.15
C GLU A 146 -0.73 -6.44 -5.06
N ILE A 147 -1.06 -7.66 -4.63
CA ILE A 147 -2.06 -8.49 -5.33
C ILE A 147 -3.44 -7.82 -5.28
N GLY A 148 -3.78 -7.23 -4.14
CA GLY A 148 -5.02 -6.51 -3.90
C GLY A 148 -5.16 -5.25 -4.76
N ASP A 149 -4.14 -4.39 -4.72
CA ASP A 149 -4.10 -3.16 -5.47
C ASP A 149 -4.15 -3.44 -6.97
N PHE A 150 -3.36 -4.39 -7.47
CA PHE A 150 -3.43 -4.80 -8.87
C PHE A 150 -4.82 -5.32 -9.26
N ALA A 151 -5.52 -6.03 -8.37
CA ALA A 151 -6.90 -6.44 -8.59
C ALA A 151 -7.86 -5.24 -8.69
N VAL A 152 -7.73 -4.23 -7.82
CA VAL A 152 -8.54 -3.00 -7.89
C VAL A 152 -8.20 -2.18 -9.15
N LEU A 153 -6.94 -2.10 -9.54
CA LEU A 153 -6.48 -1.43 -10.76
C LEU A 153 -7.11 -2.04 -12.02
N LEU A 154 -7.15 -3.38 -12.11
CA LEU A 154 -7.82 -4.10 -13.20
C LEU A 154 -9.34 -3.91 -13.16
N HIS A 155 -9.95 -3.91 -11.96
CA HIS A 155 -11.38 -3.61 -11.81
C HIS A 155 -11.71 -2.16 -12.24
N GLY A 156 -10.81 -1.24 -11.96
CA GLY A 156 -10.90 0.18 -12.29
C GLY A 156 -10.74 0.52 -13.77
N GLY A 157 -10.56 -0.49 -14.63
CA GLY A 157 -10.51 -0.32 -16.08
C GLY A 157 -9.10 -0.25 -16.67
N MET A 158 -8.04 -0.37 -15.86
CA MET A 158 -6.69 -0.50 -16.40
C MET A 158 -6.53 -1.85 -17.10
N LYS A 159 -6.03 -1.82 -18.34
CA LYS A 159 -5.87 -3.01 -19.15
C LYS A 159 -4.53 -3.66 -18.86
N LYS A 160 -4.52 -5.00 -18.82
CA LYS A 160 -3.29 -5.81 -18.93
C LYS A 160 -2.57 -5.41 -20.23
N ARG A 161 -1.35 -4.88 -20.15
CA ARG A 161 -0.49 -4.61 -21.32
C ARG A 161 0.78 -5.41 -21.19
#